data_AF-A0A397H551-F1
#
_entry.id   AF-A0A397H551-F1
#
_cell.length_a   1.000
_cell.length_b   1.000
_cell.length_c   1.000
_cell.angle_alpha   90.00
_cell.angle_beta   90.00
_cell.angle_gamma   90.00
#
_symmetry.space_group_name_H-M   'P 1'
#
loop_
_entity.id
_entity.type
_entity.pdbx_description
1 polymer ?
#
loop_
_entity_poly.entity_id
_entity_poly.type
_entity_poly.pdbx_seq_one_letter_code
_entity_poly.pdbx_strand_id
1 'polypeptide(L)'
;MFHGHAGTVVVSKVAGTDEIVGGYNPLAWDNSAGEVRMKTNDSFIFLLKNGNVQDSILGRVVDNEGALLYHDSNNQNTIGPWFGDYEFIMQSEAFDFTQDKLCQCEYDLGNNICYEEPIRTTNEEFSIVDYEVFKIVKKC
;
A
#
# COMPACT_ATOMS: atom_id res chain seq x y z
N MET A 1 -11.79 -6.00 -1.69
CA MET A 1 -10.58 -6.48 -0.97
C MET A 1 -10.41 -8.00 -1.11
N PHE A 2 -9.17 -8.50 -1.09
CA PHE A 2 -8.80 -9.91 -1.36
C PHE A 2 -8.99 -10.85 -0.17
N HIS A 3 -10.22 -10.89 0.35
CA HIS A 3 -10.56 -11.53 1.62
C HIS A 3 -10.02 -12.96 1.74
N GLY A 4 -9.41 -13.28 2.89
CA GLY A 4 -8.89 -14.60 3.21
C GLY A 4 -7.57 -14.99 2.53
N HIS A 5 -7.01 -14.14 1.66
CA HIS A 5 -5.71 -14.40 1.04
C HIS A 5 -4.57 -13.77 1.85
N ALA A 6 -3.64 -14.62 2.30
CA ALA A 6 -2.39 -14.21 2.94
C ALA A 6 -1.20 -14.25 1.98
N GLY A 7 -0.15 -13.50 2.31
CA GLY A 7 1.09 -13.47 1.55
C GLY A 7 0.88 -12.87 0.16
N THR A 8 0.29 -11.67 0.10
CA THR A 8 -0.02 -10.98 -1.16
C THR A 8 0.89 -9.78 -1.37
N VAL A 9 1.34 -9.56 -2.61
CA VAL A 9 2.00 -8.33 -3.05
C VAL A 9 1.04 -7.54 -3.92
N VAL A 10 0.82 -6.28 -3.57
CA VAL A 10 0.10 -5.30 -4.37
C VAL A 10 1.13 -4.51 -5.18
N VAL A 11 0.87 -4.35 -6.46
CA VAL A 11 1.71 -3.58 -7.40
C VAL A 11 0.80 -2.62 -8.14
N SER A 12 1.08 -1.32 -8.10
CA SER A 12 0.31 -0.30 -8.83
C SER A 12 1.21 0.63 -9.62
N LYS A 13 0.77 0.97 -10.83
CA LYS A 13 1.46 1.91 -11.71
C LYS A 13 0.89 3.31 -11.54
N VAL A 14 1.73 4.28 -11.18
CA VAL A 14 1.30 5.68 -10.99
C VAL A 14 1.00 6.33 -12.35
N ALA A 15 -0.12 7.05 -12.45
CA ALA A 15 -0.51 7.73 -13.68
C ALA A 15 0.39 8.94 -13.98
N GLY A 16 0.82 9.07 -15.23
CA GLY A 16 1.66 10.19 -15.67
C GLY A 16 3.14 10.07 -15.29
N THR A 17 3.56 8.96 -14.67
CA THR A 17 4.97 8.68 -14.34
C THR A 17 5.38 7.26 -14.73
N ASP A 18 6.67 6.96 -14.59
CA ASP A 18 7.23 5.61 -14.72
C ASP A 18 7.42 4.93 -13.34
N GLU A 19 6.73 5.45 -12.31
CA GLU A 19 6.78 4.93 -10.95
C GLU A 19 5.82 3.75 -10.77
N ILE A 20 6.32 2.70 -10.11
CA ILE A 20 5.52 1.56 -9.64
C ILE A 20 5.64 1.54 -8.11
N VAL A 21 4.52 1.67 -7.42
CA VAL A 21 4.47 1.58 -5.95
C VAL A 21 3.73 0.33 -5.53
N GLY A 22 3.95 -0.12 -4.31
CA GLY A 22 3.28 -1.31 -3.82
C GLY A 22 3.65 -1.69 -2.41
N GLY A 23 3.09 -2.81 -1.98
CA GLY A 23 3.33 -3.34 -0.64
C GLY A 23 3.00 -4.82 -0.52
N TYR A 24 3.66 -5.48 0.42
CA TYR A 24 3.47 -6.89 0.73
C TYR A 24 2.74 -7.06 2.04
N ASN A 25 1.56 -7.68 1.98
CA ASN A 25 0.80 -8.08 3.15
C ASN A 25 1.04 -9.59 3.44
N PRO A 26 1.76 -9.95 4.52
CA PRO A 26 1.96 -11.35 4.91
C PRO A 26 0.71 -12.01 5.52
N LEU A 27 -0.25 -11.23 6.00
CA LEU A 27 -1.43 -11.68 6.71
C LEU A 27 -2.62 -11.85 5.75
N ALA A 28 -3.62 -12.64 6.18
CA ALA A 28 -4.86 -12.76 5.43
C ALA A 28 -5.66 -11.45 5.55
N TRP A 29 -6.10 -10.88 4.42
CA TRP A 29 -7.01 -9.75 4.43
C TRP A 29 -8.33 -10.12 5.13
N ASP A 30 -8.70 -9.38 6.17
CA ASP A 30 -9.93 -9.60 6.93
C ASP A 30 -10.62 -8.26 7.22
N ASN A 31 -11.78 -8.06 6.60
CA ASN A 31 -12.62 -6.88 6.76
C ASN A 31 -13.86 -7.14 7.64
N SER A 32 -13.89 -8.26 8.38
CA SER A 32 -15.03 -8.64 9.23
C SER A 32 -15.04 -7.95 10.60
N ALA A 33 -13.89 -7.44 11.07
CA ALA A 33 -13.72 -6.90 12.42
C ALA A 33 -13.90 -5.37 12.52
N GLY A 34 -14.33 -4.70 11.44
CA GLY A 34 -14.35 -3.24 11.35
C GLY A 34 -12.96 -2.66 11.04
N GLU A 35 -12.75 -1.38 11.36
CA GLU A 35 -11.45 -0.74 11.18
C GLU A 35 -10.44 -1.23 12.23
N VAL A 36 -9.39 -1.91 11.79
CA VAL A 36 -8.40 -2.55 12.67
C VAL A 36 -6.97 -2.37 12.15
N ARG A 37 -6.09 -1.94 13.06
CA ARG A 37 -4.63 -1.96 12.84
C ARG A 37 -4.10 -3.36 13.04
N MET A 38 -3.34 -3.85 12.07
CA MET A 38 -2.85 -5.21 12.04
C MET A 38 -1.35 -5.26 12.22
N LYS A 39 -0.93 -6.15 13.12
CA LYS A 39 0.48 -6.26 13.50
C LYS A 39 1.26 -7.21 12.63
N THR A 40 2.39 -6.75 12.10
CA THR A 40 3.35 -7.64 11.42
C THR A 40 4.72 -7.00 11.29
N ASN A 41 5.77 -7.81 11.40
CA ASN A 41 7.16 -7.39 11.08
C ASN A 41 7.58 -7.75 9.66
N ASP A 42 6.79 -8.59 8.97
CA ASP A 42 7.17 -9.17 7.68
C ASP A 42 6.62 -8.36 6.49
N SER A 43 5.87 -7.29 6.75
CA SER A 43 5.38 -6.37 5.71
C SER A 43 6.52 -5.51 5.17
N PHE A 44 6.35 -5.04 3.93
CA PHE A 44 7.21 -4.02 3.34
C PHE A 44 6.43 -3.25 2.28
N ILE A 45 6.84 -2.01 2.06
CA ILE A 45 6.38 -1.17 0.94
C ILE A 45 7.55 -0.89 0.00
N PHE A 46 7.26 -0.54 -1.24
CA PHE A 46 8.32 -0.27 -2.22
C PHE A 46 7.92 0.78 -3.25
N LEU A 47 8.95 1.43 -3.79
CA LEU A 47 8.91 2.18 -5.04
C LEU A 47 9.93 1.58 -6.00
N LEU A 48 9.49 1.23 -7.20
CA LEU A 48 10.36 0.91 -8.33
C LEU A 48 10.25 2.04 -9.35
N LYS A 49 11.38 2.62 -9.73
CA LYS A 49 11.45 3.59 -10.83
C LYS A 49 11.95 2.87 -12.07
N ASN A 50 11.25 3.00 -13.18
CA ASN A 50 11.73 2.53 -14.47
C ASN A 50 12.48 3.66 -15.22
N GLY A 51 13.42 3.31 -16.09
CA GLY A 51 14.22 4.25 -16.88
C GLY A 51 15.63 4.53 -16.34
N ASN A 52 16.12 5.77 -16.52
CA ASN A 52 17.52 6.15 -16.28
C ASN A 52 17.86 6.45 -14.81
N VAL A 53 16.86 6.49 -13.92
CA VAL A 53 17.04 6.74 -12.48
C VAL A 53 16.82 5.42 -11.76
N GLN A 54 17.86 4.88 -11.12
CA GLN A 54 17.89 3.55 -10.50
C GLN A 54 17.61 3.57 -8.98
N ASP A 55 16.94 4.60 -8.50
CA ASP A 55 16.68 4.79 -7.06
C ASP A 55 15.36 4.11 -6.68
N SER A 56 15.37 2.78 -6.68
CA SER A 56 14.28 1.99 -6.09
C SER A 56 14.40 1.99 -4.56
N ILE A 57 13.26 2.06 -3.87
CA ILE A 57 13.19 2.12 -2.41
C ILE A 57 12.43 0.90 -1.91
N LEU A 58 12.91 0.33 -0.79
CA LEU A 58 12.24 -0.73 -0.05
C LEU A 58 12.10 -0.27 1.40
N GLY A 59 10.88 0.06 1.82
CA GLY A 59 10.56 0.39 3.21
C GLY A 59 10.18 -0.86 3.98
N ARG A 60 10.90 -1.17 5.06
CA ARG A 60 10.58 -2.28 5.97
C ARG A 60 9.91 -1.76 7.22
N VAL A 61 9.15 -2.62 7.91
CA VAL A 61 8.46 -2.23 9.14
C VAL A 61 9.45 -1.85 10.26
N VAL A 62 9.24 -0.68 10.89
CA VAL A 62 9.89 -0.24 12.13
C VAL A 62 8.92 -0.23 13.32
N ASP A 63 7.67 0.15 13.10
CA ASP A 63 6.59 0.01 14.07
C ASP A 63 5.57 -1.00 13.53
N ASN A 64 5.58 -2.18 14.14
CA ASN A 64 4.71 -3.26 13.73
C ASN A 64 3.28 -3.09 14.21
N GLU A 65 2.99 -2.20 15.17
CA GLU A 65 1.66 -2.08 15.76
C GLU A 65 0.63 -1.54 14.75
N GLY A 66 1.10 -0.76 13.76
CA GLY A 66 0.28 -0.12 12.73
C GLY A 66 0.66 -0.49 11.29
N ALA A 67 1.43 -1.56 11.08
CA ALA A 67 2.00 -1.88 9.77
C ALA A 67 0.95 -2.00 8.64
N LEU A 68 -0.28 -2.43 8.95
CA LEU A 68 -1.39 -2.49 7.99
C LEU A 68 -2.67 -1.99 8.63
N LEU A 69 -3.56 -1.43 7.83
CA LEU A 69 -4.90 -1.03 8.24
C LEU A 69 -5.94 -1.79 7.42
N TYR A 70 -6.82 -2.53 8.09
CA TYR A 70 -7.94 -3.21 7.45
C TYR A 70 -9.21 -2.42 7.73
N HIS A 71 -9.91 -2.05 6.66
CA HIS A 71 -11.15 -1.29 6.78
C HIS A 71 -12.37 -2.20 6.87
N ASP A 72 -13.41 -1.65 7.49
CA ASP A 72 -14.74 -2.24 7.45
C ASP A 72 -15.21 -2.46 5.99
N SER A 73 -15.96 -3.55 5.82
CA SER A 73 -16.76 -3.89 4.65
C SER A 73 -17.55 -2.72 4.04
N ASN A 74 -17.99 -1.73 4.84
CA ASN A 74 -18.70 -0.54 4.33
C ASN A 74 -17.82 0.35 3.43
N ASN A 75 -16.51 0.36 3.64
CA ASN A 75 -15.55 1.18 2.87
C ASN A 75 -14.79 0.36 1.82
N GLN A 76 -15.12 -0.90 1.61
CA GLN A 76 -14.34 -1.81 0.75
C GLN A 76 -14.30 -1.43 -0.74
N ASN A 77 -15.22 -0.57 -1.17
CA ASN A 77 -15.30 -0.10 -2.55
C ASN A 77 -14.51 1.20 -2.75
N THR A 78 -14.27 1.96 -1.67
CA THR A 78 -13.57 3.23 -1.74
C THR A 78 -12.14 3.16 -1.25
N ILE A 79 -11.84 2.22 -0.35
CA ILE A 79 -10.51 2.05 0.22
C ILE A 79 -9.97 0.67 -0.16
N GLY A 80 -8.79 0.69 -0.78
CA GLY A 80 -8.02 -0.47 -1.17
C GLY A 80 -6.99 -0.87 -0.12
N PRO A 81 -5.82 -1.38 -0.54
CA PRO A 81 -4.72 -1.67 0.35
C PRO A 81 -4.22 -0.42 1.08
N TRP A 82 -3.98 -0.57 2.38
CA TRP A 82 -3.47 0.48 3.26
C TRP A 82 -2.33 -0.08 4.12
N PHE A 83 -1.15 0.47 3.92
CA PHE A 83 0.08 0.13 4.61
C PHE A 83 0.49 1.30 5.50
N GLY A 84 0.65 1.03 6.79
CA GLY A 84 1.12 2.00 7.75
C GLY A 84 0.10 3.09 8.07
N ASP A 85 0.59 4.26 8.47
CA ASP A 85 -0.24 5.46 8.68
C ASP A 85 -0.10 6.34 7.42
N TYR A 86 -0.81 6.02 6.33
CA TYR A 86 -0.74 6.70 5.02
C TYR A 86 0.56 6.56 4.21
N GLU A 87 1.51 5.74 4.68
CA GLU A 87 2.78 5.47 3.98
C GLU A 87 2.58 4.87 2.60
N PHE A 88 1.52 4.07 2.42
CA PHE A 88 0.95 3.75 1.12
C PHE A 88 -0.54 3.39 1.21
N ILE A 89 -1.38 4.15 0.53
CA ILE A 89 -2.83 3.94 0.45
C ILE A 89 -3.30 4.00 -1.01
N MET A 90 -4.20 3.09 -1.36
CA MET A 90 -5.04 3.19 -2.55
C MET A 90 -6.47 3.55 -2.15
N GLN A 91 -6.97 4.70 -2.61
CA GLN A 91 -8.33 5.18 -2.30
C GLN A 91 -8.98 5.81 -3.54
N SER A 92 -10.31 5.71 -3.61
CA SER A 92 -11.15 6.37 -4.62
C SER A 92 -12.59 6.52 -4.10
N GLU A 93 -13.17 7.71 -4.20
CA GLU A 93 -14.61 7.93 -4.02
C GLU A 93 -15.43 7.55 -5.27
N ALA A 94 -14.78 7.51 -6.44
CA ALA A 94 -15.37 7.05 -7.69
C ALA A 94 -15.47 5.51 -7.81
N PHE A 95 -15.01 4.77 -6.80
CA PHE A 95 -14.84 3.30 -6.83
C PHE A 95 -13.90 2.83 -7.95
N ASP A 96 -13.02 3.73 -8.42
CA ASP A 96 -12.08 3.52 -9.51
C ASP A 96 -10.83 4.37 -9.27
N PHE A 97 -9.75 3.71 -8.82
CA PHE A 97 -8.46 4.32 -8.49
C PHE A 97 -7.79 5.05 -9.67
N THR A 98 -8.35 4.97 -10.89
CA THR A 98 -7.86 5.67 -12.08
C THR A 98 -8.38 7.11 -12.22
N GLN A 99 -9.41 7.53 -11.46
CA GLN A 99 -10.19 8.75 -11.77
C GLN A 99 -9.93 9.97 -10.88
N ASP A 100 -9.93 9.82 -9.55
CA ASP A 100 -10.10 10.94 -8.60
C ASP A 100 -8.83 11.36 -7.84
N LYS A 101 -7.72 10.67 -8.09
CA LYS A 101 -6.40 10.95 -7.50
C LYS A 101 -6.38 10.96 -5.97
N LEU A 102 -6.99 9.97 -5.33
CA LEU A 102 -6.96 9.85 -3.87
C LEU A 102 -5.93 8.83 -3.35
N CYS A 103 -5.11 8.22 -4.21
CA CYS A 103 -4.02 7.36 -3.76
C CYS A 103 -2.85 8.24 -3.25
N GLN A 104 -2.14 7.76 -2.23
CA GLN A 104 -1.07 8.54 -1.58
C GLN A 104 0.07 7.64 -1.11
N CYS A 105 1.27 8.22 -1.05
CA CYS A 105 2.38 7.72 -0.26
C CYS A 105 2.90 8.91 0.56
N GLU A 106 2.54 8.99 1.83
CA GLU A 106 2.89 10.13 2.65
C GLU A 106 4.38 10.14 2.99
N TYR A 107 5.01 11.29 2.81
CA TYR A 107 6.43 11.53 3.06
C TYR A 107 6.71 12.11 4.44
N ASP A 108 5.84 12.98 4.94
CA ASP A 108 6.03 13.70 6.20
C ASP A 108 5.04 13.25 7.27
N LEU A 109 5.40 12.18 7.98
CA LEU A 109 4.55 11.54 8.98
C LEU A 109 4.87 11.96 10.42
N GLY A 110 5.79 12.90 10.60
CA GLY A 110 6.28 13.30 11.91
C GLY A 110 6.79 12.10 12.73
N ASN A 111 6.03 11.71 13.77
CA ASN A 111 6.38 10.60 14.66
C ASN A 111 5.58 9.31 14.39
N ASN A 112 4.67 9.29 13.42
CA ASN A 112 3.80 8.15 13.11
C ASN A 112 4.37 7.33 11.95
N ILE A 113 5.57 6.80 12.11
CA ILE A 113 6.29 6.08 11.06
C ILE A 113 6.17 4.57 11.32
N CYS A 114 5.53 3.82 10.43
CA CYS A 114 5.48 2.36 10.50
C CYS A 114 6.54 1.69 9.62
N TYR A 115 7.08 2.38 8.61
CA TYR A 115 8.11 1.88 7.68
C TYR A 115 9.37 2.76 7.66
N GLU A 116 10.55 2.15 7.53
CA GLU A 116 11.86 2.81 7.68
C GLU A 116 12.04 4.10 6.89
N GLU A 117 11.53 4.14 5.66
CA GLU A 117 11.76 5.23 4.71
C GLU A 117 10.49 5.52 3.90
N PRO A 118 10.14 6.79 3.67
CA PRO A 118 9.14 7.16 2.69
C PRO A 118 9.49 6.63 1.30
N ILE A 119 8.51 6.04 0.62
CA ILE A 119 8.72 5.54 -0.74
C ILE A 119 8.57 6.63 -1.80
N ARG A 120 8.07 7.82 -1.48
CA ARG A 120 8.03 9.00 -2.37
C ARG A 120 8.53 10.24 -1.62
N THR A 121 8.93 11.26 -2.37
CA THR A 121 9.49 12.52 -1.82
C THR A 121 8.48 13.68 -1.86
N THR A 122 7.20 13.38 -2.02
CA THR A 122 6.11 14.36 -2.13
C THR A 122 4.84 13.77 -1.52
N ASN A 123 4.01 14.62 -0.94
CA ASN A 123 2.67 14.28 -0.45
C ASN A 123 1.59 14.45 -1.54
N GLU A 124 1.99 14.64 -2.80
CA GLU A 124 1.05 14.74 -3.92
C GLU A 124 0.29 13.43 -4.10
N GLU A 125 -1.04 13.54 -4.00
CA GLU A 125 -1.96 12.47 -4.31
C GLU A 125 -1.94 12.15 -5.81
N PHE A 126 -2.26 10.90 -6.16
CA PHE A 126 -2.16 10.41 -7.52
C PHE A 126 -3.28 9.43 -7.85
N SER A 127 -3.55 9.28 -9.14
CA SER A 127 -4.32 8.16 -9.67
C SER A 127 -3.35 7.11 -10.21
N ILE A 128 -3.85 5.89 -10.40
CA ILE A 128 -3.08 4.81 -11.01
C ILE A 128 -3.51 4.57 -12.46
N VAL A 129 -2.66 3.92 -13.23
CA VAL A 129 -3.02 3.37 -14.55
C VAL A 129 -3.71 2.02 -14.38
N ASP A 130 -3.13 1.18 -13.54
CA ASP A 130 -3.62 -0.17 -13.24
C ASP A 130 -2.95 -0.69 -11.95
N TYR A 131 -3.49 -1.77 -11.39
CA TYR A 131 -2.90 -2.49 -10.27
C TYR A 131 -3.09 -4.00 -10.39
N GLU A 132 -2.10 -4.74 -9.91
CA GLU A 132 -2.09 -6.19 -9.90
C GLU A 132 -1.82 -6.69 -8.48
N VAL A 133 -2.43 -7.82 -8.12
CA VAL A 133 -2.21 -8.46 -6.82
C VAL A 133 -1.77 -9.90 -7.01
N PHE A 134 -0.59 -10.20 -6.46
CA PHE A 134 0.07 -11.49 -6.60
C PHE A 134 0.06 -12.23 -5.27
N LYS A 135 -0.31 -13.50 -5.29
CA LYS A 135 -0.13 -14.38 -4.14
C LYS A 135 1.24 -15.04 -4.18
N ILE A 136 2.01 -14.90 -3.11
CA ILE A 136 3.30 -15.55 -2.95
C ILE A 136 3.09 -17.00 -2.52
N VAL A 137 3.61 -17.93 -3.32
CA VAL A 137 3.64 -19.36 -3.00
C VAL A 137 5.07 -19.73 -2.60
N LYS A 138 5.26 -20.14 -1.35
CA LYS A 138 6.57 -20.62 -0.89
C LYS A 138 6.90 -21.92 -1.63
N LYS A 139 8.12 -22.00 -2.17
CA LYS A 139 8.66 -23.29 -2.62
C LYS A 139 8.97 -24.14 -1.40
N CYS A 140 8.45 -25.36 -1.40
CA CYS A 140 8.79 -26.42 -0.46
C CYS A 140 10.09 -27.11 -0.89
#